data_AF-A0A921L9N3-F1
#
_entry.id   AF-A0A921L9N3-F1
#
_cell.length_a   1.000
_cell.length_b   1.000
_cell.length_c   1.000
_cell.angle_alpha   90.00
_cell.angle_beta   90.00
_cell.angle_gamma   90.00
#
_symmetry.space_group_name_H-M   'P 1'
#
loop_
_entity.id
_entity.type
_entity.pdbx_description
1 polymer ?
#
loop_
_entity_poly.entity_id
_entity_poly.type
_entity_poly.pdbx_seq_one_letter_code
_entity_poly.pdbx_strand_id
1 'polypeptide(L)'
;MKKHYGPIVLGIIALTLAAPVSNATTVLAEETAGSESTTGSETETPSKETNKENTSEVTRSFKIPAYNVSTSEEIEISVEDQAFPKTGENEYQIDDSYVLLNPENDTDIISGNKITVNVSDKDDSVTVTDKTDTNNRIHVANKSDVISDSETAKKEADIYNNVIDNYTAKLDEYNGTNATLTGLKKNIPSKVESFSLFSDFQSKLDSINKKLTNLNNVVPSNNISTDIIKDGKSISVEAQNVPIVSGEETTDITIKDDDTPVGKINVDKNGKVTTSDSTLTLNTTKEPEFYASEAVLSNAENNIQELINFFNSFSTSNSKKLSNLTKQLESIKYTLRPYKGSPLNNEQVAEVINKANAYSDENKTTISQESGKNGRLDTIPLLKGATVYVRSVTLNEYIGITFNNDGKITSARITDANHNDINTSSVVKVKIDGSSDSPVTATGHKKSSNSSNTNKPETEKPATKPTHTKSISNHQTTFYALPNTIATLFDENGNELKNRALGGDSSWYADKLMNLDGVNYLRVATNEWAKLADGLEVTPLDQNVFTKNDARLYQANGQKVTNRALAKNTAWRTDKSATINGQTMYRVATNEWVSANDLI
;
A
#
# COMPACT_ATOMS: atom_id res chain seq x y z
N MET A 1 -31.22 3.53 -63.25
CA MET A 1 -30.75 4.56 -64.21
C MET A 1 -29.45 5.15 -63.68
N LYS A 2 -28.46 5.42 -64.54
CA LYS A 2 -27.23 6.14 -64.17
C LYS A 2 -27.54 7.64 -63.99
N LYS A 3 -26.88 8.32 -63.05
CA LYS A 3 -26.43 9.72 -63.22
C LYS A 3 -25.04 9.90 -62.59
N HIS A 4 -24.08 10.25 -63.44
CA HIS A 4 -22.82 10.88 -63.04
C HIS A 4 -23.09 12.34 -62.65
N TYR A 5 -22.19 12.97 -61.89
CA TYR A 5 -21.17 13.90 -62.42
C TYR A 5 -20.14 14.22 -61.33
N GLY A 6 -18.87 14.32 -61.73
CA GLY A 6 -17.78 14.84 -60.89
C GLY A 6 -17.54 16.33 -61.19
N PRO A 7 -16.27 16.77 -61.27
CA PRO A 7 -15.55 17.30 -60.11
C PRO A 7 -15.26 18.81 -60.26
N ILE A 8 -14.77 19.44 -59.18
CA ILE A 8 -14.14 20.76 -59.26
C ILE A 8 -12.69 20.67 -58.75
N VAL A 9 -11.75 21.00 -59.63
CA VAL A 9 -10.34 21.26 -59.34
C VAL A 9 -10.00 22.62 -59.96
N LEU A 10 -9.51 23.56 -59.15
CA LEU A 10 -8.84 24.83 -59.50
C LEU A 10 -8.61 25.60 -58.17
N GLY A 11 -7.44 26.14 -57.83
CA GLY A 11 -6.11 25.98 -58.41
C GLY A 11 -5.13 27.11 -58.01
N ILE A 12 -3.83 26.76 -57.93
CA ILE A 12 -2.72 27.50 -58.60
C ILE A 12 -2.11 28.77 -57.93
N ILE A 13 -0.80 28.67 -57.61
CA ILE A 13 0.28 29.71 -57.58
C ILE A 13 0.31 30.70 -56.37
N ALA A 14 1.45 31.13 -55.80
CA ALA A 14 2.83 31.27 -56.34
C ALA A 14 4.01 30.89 -55.40
N LEU A 15 5.18 30.70 -56.01
CA LEU A 15 6.53 30.59 -55.44
C LEU A 15 7.05 31.87 -54.75
N THR A 16 8.05 31.70 -53.88
CA THR A 16 9.33 32.44 -53.99
C THR A 16 10.50 31.60 -53.48
N LEU A 17 11.70 31.87 -54.00
CA LEU A 17 12.92 31.05 -53.85
C LEU A 17 13.89 31.65 -52.82
N ALA A 18 14.61 30.80 -52.09
CA ALA A 18 16.08 30.89 -51.94
C ALA A 18 16.66 29.68 -51.18
N ALA A 19 17.65 29.01 -51.78
CA ALA A 19 18.70 28.24 -51.10
C ALA A 19 20.02 29.09 -51.22
N PRO A 20 21.24 28.70 -50.76
CA PRO A 20 21.81 27.35 -50.91
C PRO A 20 22.90 26.87 -49.90
N VAL A 21 23.38 25.62 -50.11
CA VAL A 21 24.70 25.02 -49.75
C VAL A 21 25.21 25.00 -48.29
N SER A 22 26.02 24.04 -47.83
CA SER A 22 26.65 22.86 -48.47
C SER A 22 27.01 21.80 -47.43
N ASN A 23 26.96 20.51 -47.77
CA ASN A 23 28.11 19.59 -47.75
C ASN A 23 27.70 18.13 -48.01
N ALA A 24 28.04 17.63 -49.19
CA ALA A 24 28.47 16.23 -49.37
C ALA A 24 29.99 16.15 -49.00
N THR A 25 30.67 15.02 -48.89
CA THR A 25 30.51 13.77 -49.65
C THR A 25 31.26 12.59 -48.99
N THR A 26 30.76 11.36 -49.23
CA THR A 26 31.50 10.08 -49.36
C THR A 26 32.17 9.40 -48.16
N VAL A 27 32.38 8.09 -48.38
CA VAL A 27 32.72 7.02 -47.43
C VAL A 27 33.89 6.21 -48.01
N LEU A 28 34.79 5.73 -47.13
CA LEU A 28 35.80 4.65 -47.27
C LEU A 28 36.73 4.57 -48.50
N ALA A 29 38.04 4.47 -48.23
CA ALA A 29 38.93 3.46 -48.82
C ALA A 29 40.24 3.26 -48.00
N GLU A 30 40.42 2.03 -47.51
CA GLU A 30 41.64 1.18 -47.62
C GLU A 30 43.04 1.60 -47.09
N GLU A 31 43.46 0.89 -46.03
CA GLU A 31 44.73 0.16 -45.82
C GLU A 31 46.08 0.71 -46.36
N THR A 32 47.08 0.83 -45.45
CA THR A 32 48.43 0.25 -45.71
C THR A 32 49.26 0.02 -44.44
N ALA A 33 50.07 -1.03 -44.49
CA ALA A 33 50.79 -1.68 -43.40
C ALA A 33 51.90 -0.88 -42.67
N GLY A 34 52.15 -1.29 -41.42
CA GLY A 34 53.50 -1.67 -40.97
C GLY A 34 54.34 -0.64 -40.19
N SER A 35 54.59 -0.92 -38.90
CA SER A 35 55.87 -0.62 -38.23
C SER A 35 56.02 -1.43 -36.93
N GLU A 36 57.26 -1.64 -36.49
CA GLU A 36 57.66 -2.59 -35.45
C GLU A 36 57.86 -1.96 -34.05
N SER A 37 57.80 -2.82 -33.03
CA SER A 37 58.68 -2.86 -31.83
C SER A 37 58.95 -1.60 -30.99
N THR A 38 58.58 -1.65 -29.70
CA THR A 38 59.53 -1.64 -28.54
C THR A 38 58.75 -1.74 -27.20
N THR A 39 58.72 -2.91 -26.53
CA THR A 39 59.53 -3.34 -25.35
C THR A 39 59.12 -2.83 -23.95
N GLY A 40 58.87 -3.77 -23.02
CA GLY A 40 58.59 -3.57 -21.58
C GLY A 40 57.35 -4.35 -21.11
N SER A 41 57.37 -5.63 -20.72
CA SER A 41 58.04 -6.26 -19.55
C SER A 41 57.61 -5.59 -18.22
N GLU A 42 57.00 -6.22 -17.21
CA GLU A 42 56.43 -7.58 -17.00
C GLU A 42 55.47 -7.49 -15.76
N THR A 43 54.77 -8.50 -15.18
CA THR A 43 54.83 -9.98 -15.20
C THR A 43 53.43 -10.60 -14.84
N GLU A 44 53.38 -11.92 -14.53
CA GLU A 44 52.36 -12.69 -13.77
C GLU A 44 50.95 -12.95 -14.36
N THR A 45 50.83 -14.13 -14.98
CA THR A 45 49.66 -15.05 -14.89
C THR A 45 50.00 -16.17 -13.87
N PRO A 46 49.09 -17.09 -13.42
CA PRO A 46 47.75 -17.41 -13.96
C PRO A 46 46.61 -17.66 -12.94
N SER A 47 45.35 -17.53 -13.39
CA SER A 47 44.26 -18.39 -12.87
C SER A 47 43.17 -18.63 -13.91
N LYS A 48 42.82 -19.91 -14.08
CA LYS A 48 41.97 -20.53 -15.11
C LYS A 48 40.57 -19.93 -15.29
N GLU A 49 40.10 -20.11 -16.52
CA GLU A 49 38.71 -20.05 -16.96
C GLU A 49 37.67 -20.59 -15.95
N THR A 50 36.56 -19.88 -15.86
CA THR A 50 35.23 -20.49 -15.81
C THR A 50 34.37 -19.83 -16.87
N ASN A 51 33.76 -20.65 -17.74
CA ASN A 51 32.87 -20.20 -18.81
C ASN A 51 31.80 -19.23 -18.28
N LYS A 52 31.67 -18.08 -18.96
CA LYS A 52 30.51 -17.23 -18.86
C LYS A 52 30.01 -16.99 -20.28
N GLU A 53 28.88 -17.59 -20.63
CA GLU A 53 28.19 -17.23 -21.88
C GLU A 53 27.83 -15.74 -21.80
N ASN A 54 28.27 -14.98 -22.80
CA ASN A 54 28.02 -13.55 -22.89
C ASN A 54 26.58 -13.32 -23.37
N THR A 55 25.60 -13.46 -22.48
CA THR A 55 24.25 -12.89 -22.65
C THR A 55 24.34 -11.37 -22.53
N SER A 56 24.98 -10.75 -23.52
CA SER A 56 25.04 -9.30 -23.62
C SER A 56 23.66 -8.77 -23.96
N GLU A 57 23.06 -8.03 -23.03
CA GLU A 57 21.79 -7.34 -23.20
C GLU A 57 21.94 -6.18 -24.21
N VAL A 58 20.84 -5.84 -24.88
CA VAL A 58 20.71 -4.71 -25.80
C VAL A 58 19.48 -3.90 -25.45
N THR A 59 19.67 -2.59 -25.39
CA THR A 59 18.58 -1.62 -25.22
C THR A 59 17.91 -1.35 -26.57
N ARG A 60 16.59 -1.42 -26.63
CA ARG A 60 15.78 -1.22 -27.84
C ARG A 60 14.54 -0.38 -27.52
N SER A 61 14.20 0.50 -28.46
CA SER A 61 12.97 1.31 -28.44
C SER A 61 12.14 0.95 -29.68
N PHE A 62 10.86 0.69 -29.49
CA PHE A 62 9.96 0.21 -30.54
C PHE A 62 8.51 0.64 -30.29
N LYS A 63 7.62 0.33 -31.23
CA LYS A 63 6.19 0.62 -31.11
C LYS A 63 5.37 -0.65 -31.28
N ILE A 64 4.28 -0.73 -30.52
CA ILE A 64 3.32 -1.82 -30.57
C ILE A 64 2.01 -1.26 -31.16
N PRO A 65 1.69 -1.57 -32.44
CA PRO A 65 0.35 -1.38 -33.00
C PRO A 65 -0.69 -2.09 -32.16
N ALA A 66 -1.66 -1.34 -31.65
CA ALA A 66 -2.74 -1.84 -30.83
C ALA A 66 -4.08 -1.21 -31.25
N TYR A 67 -5.16 -1.97 -31.08
CA TYR A 67 -6.52 -1.48 -31.22
C TYR A 67 -7.10 -1.26 -29.83
N ASN A 68 -7.48 -0.02 -29.51
CA ASN A 68 -8.13 0.30 -28.25
C ASN A 68 -9.63 0.02 -28.38
N VAL A 69 -10.07 -1.11 -27.85
CA VAL A 69 -11.48 -1.55 -27.89
C VAL A 69 -12.40 -0.52 -27.23
N SER A 70 -11.96 0.11 -26.13
CA SER A 70 -12.75 1.10 -25.38
C SER A 70 -13.01 2.39 -26.14
N THR A 71 -12.07 2.86 -26.97
CA THR A 71 -12.24 4.07 -27.80
C THR A 71 -12.60 3.76 -29.25
N SER A 72 -12.47 2.50 -29.68
CA SER A 72 -12.55 2.07 -31.09
C SER A 72 -11.53 2.77 -32.00
N GLU A 73 -10.36 3.11 -31.47
CA GLU A 73 -9.30 3.81 -32.18
C GLU A 73 -8.04 2.94 -32.33
N GLU A 74 -7.29 3.15 -33.41
CA GLU A 74 -5.94 2.61 -33.57
C GLU A 74 -4.95 3.45 -32.77
N ILE A 75 -4.10 2.80 -31.97
CA ILE A 75 -3.07 3.45 -31.16
C ILE A 75 -1.71 2.75 -31.32
N GLU A 76 -0.64 3.45 -30.98
CA GLU A 76 0.71 2.87 -30.88
C GLU A 76 1.21 2.99 -29.44
N ILE A 77 1.39 1.86 -28.76
CA ILE A 77 2.05 1.85 -27.45
C ILE A 77 3.54 2.00 -27.72
N SER A 78 4.11 3.13 -27.28
CA SER A 78 5.54 3.42 -27.45
C SER A 78 6.34 2.80 -26.31
N VAL A 79 7.41 2.10 -26.66
CA VAL A 79 8.29 1.39 -25.73
C VAL A 79 9.68 2.00 -25.85
N GLU A 80 10.16 2.62 -24.78
CA GLU A 80 11.44 3.33 -24.75
C GLU A 80 12.47 2.58 -23.89
N ASP A 81 13.68 2.48 -24.43
CA ASP A 81 14.92 2.03 -23.80
C ASP A 81 14.81 0.73 -22.98
N GLN A 82 14.10 -0.27 -23.52
CA GLN A 82 13.95 -1.57 -22.88
C GLN A 82 15.13 -2.49 -23.16
N ALA A 83 15.67 -3.12 -22.11
CA ALA A 83 16.77 -4.07 -22.20
C ALA A 83 16.24 -5.48 -22.48
N PHE A 84 16.77 -6.11 -23.53
CA PHE A 84 16.50 -7.51 -23.87
C PHE A 84 17.81 -8.30 -24.05
N PRO A 85 17.82 -9.62 -23.81
CA PRO A 85 18.78 -10.52 -24.41
C PRO A 85 18.95 -10.26 -25.92
N LYS A 86 20.18 -10.36 -26.43
CA LYS A 86 20.52 -10.03 -27.83
C LYS A 86 19.74 -10.78 -28.91
N THR A 87 19.16 -11.93 -28.58
CA THR A 87 18.39 -12.77 -29.51
C THR A 87 17.31 -13.53 -28.77
N GLY A 88 16.26 -13.91 -29.51
CA GLY A 88 15.25 -14.87 -29.07
C GLY A 88 13.90 -14.26 -28.69
N GLU A 89 13.03 -15.12 -28.18
CA GLU A 89 11.71 -14.76 -27.67
C GLU A 89 11.81 -14.28 -26.23
N ASN A 90 11.20 -13.14 -25.93
CA ASN A 90 11.27 -12.48 -24.63
C ASN A 90 9.88 -12.04 -24.18
N GLU A 91 9.58 -12.14 -22.89
CA GLU A 91 8.37 -11.52 -22.34
C GLU A 91 8.58 -10.03 -22.10
N TYR A 92 7.68 -9.19 -22.62
CA TYR A 92 7.58 -7.77 -22.32
C TYR A 92 6.29 -7.46 -21.57
N GLN A 93 6.38 -6.73 -20.45
CA GLN A 93 5.24 -6.24 -19.68
C GLN A 93 4.75 -4.92 -20.31
N ILE A 94 3.52 -4.89 -20.81
CA ILE A 94 2.84 -3.67 -21.25
C ILE A 94 2.55 -2.78 -20.03
N ASP A 95 2.47 -1.46 -20.25
CA ASP A 95 2.09 -0.50 -19.21
C ASP A 95 0.78 -0.90 -18.51
N ASP A 96 0.80 -0.88 -17.18
CA ASP A 96 -0.30 -1.26 -16.30
C ASP A 96 -1.56 -0.37 -16.44
N SER A 97 -1.51 0.71 -17.24
CA SER A 97 -2.68 1.48 -17.68
C SER A 97 -3.58 0.74 -18.66
N TYR A 98 -3.06 -0.29 -19.35
CA TYR A 98 -3.79 -1.12 -20.30
C TYR A 98 -4.09 -2.52 -19.75
N VAL A 99 -5.05 -3.19 -20.37
CA VAL A 99 -5.26 -4.65 -20.23
C VAL A 99 -5.34 -5.30 -21.61
N LEU A 100 -4.79 -6.49 -21.74
CA LEU A 100 -4.85 -7.32 -22.94
C LEU A 100 -6.19 -8.05 -23.05
N LEU A 101 -6.79 -8.01 -24.24
CA LEU A 101 -8.08 -8.62 -24.55
C LEU A 101 -7.93 -9.69 -25.63
N ASN A 102 -8.78 -10.72 -25.58
CA ASN A 102 -8.84 -11.75 -26.61
C ASN A 102 -9.37 -11.14 -27.93
N PRO A 103 -8.60 -11.18 -29.04
CA PRO A 103 -8.99 -10.61 -30.34
C PRO A 103 -10.22 -11.29 -30.98
N GLU A 104 -10.61 -12.49 -30.54
CA GLU A 104 -11.78 -13.19 -31.07
C GLU A 104 -13.11 -12.71 -30.46
N ASN A 105 -13.08 -12.06 -29.29
CA ASN A 105 -14.30 -11.69 -28.57
C ASN A 105 -14.26 -10.35 -27.82
N ASP A 106 -13.15 -9.60 -27.86
CA ASP A 106 -12.98 -8.22 -27.39
C ASP A 106 -13.39 -7.94 -25.93
N THR A 107 -13.62 -8.99 -25.14
CA THR A 107 -14.24 -8.91 -23.81
C THR A 107 -13.61 -9.87 -22.80
N ASP A 108 -13.05 -11.00 -23.24
CA ASP A 108 -12.27 -11.86 -22.36
C ASP A 108 -10.87 -11.26 -22.12
N ILE A 109 -10.54 -11.05 -20.86
CA ILE A 109 -9.21 -10.58 -20.42
C ILE A 109 -8.22 -11.75 -20.52
N ILE A 110 -7.11 -11.53 -21.25
CA ILE A 110 -5.99 -12.48 -21.26
C ILE A 110 -5.28 -12.39 -19.89
N SER A 111 -4.97 -13.53 -19.28
CA SER A 111 -4.44 -13.59 -17.90
C SER A 111 -3.01 -13.04 -17.77
N GLY A 112 -2.88 -11.72 -17.68
CA GLY A 112 -1.63 -10.98 -17.50
C GLY A 112 -1.64 -9.65 -18.25
N ASN A 113 -0.51 -8.95 -18.25
CA ASN A 113 -0.29 -7.80 -19.13
C ASN A 113 1.06 -7.95 -19.87
N LYS A 114 1.40 -9.20 -20.20
CA LYS A 114 2.64 -9.58 -20.88
C LYS A 114 2.37 -9.99 -22.31
N ILE A 115 3.31 -9.66 -23.19
CA ILE A 115 3.36 -10.12 -24.58
C ILE A 115 4.73 -10.74 -24.89
N THR A 116 4.77 -11.59 -25.91
CA THR A 116 5.99 -12.15 -26.49
C THR A 116 6.55 -11.19 -27.53
N VAL A 117 7.83 -10.83 -27.39
CA VAL A 117 8.59 -10.03 -28.35
C VAL A 117 9.85 -10.76 -28.81
N ASN A 118 10.07 -10.75 -30.12
CA ASN A 118 11.18 -11.44 -30.77
C ASN A 118 12.20 -10.40 -31.23
N VAL A 119 13.44 -10.53 -30.73
CA VAL A 119 14.57 -9.63 -30.99
C VAL A 119 15.50 -10.24 -32.03
N SER A 120 15.75 -9.51 -33.11
CA SER A 120 16.53 -9.94 -34.27
C SER A 120 18.04 -9.72 -34.09
N ASP A 121 18.84 -10.71 -34.55
CA ASP A 121 20.30 -10.65 -34.60
C ASP A 121 20.87 -9.87 -35.81
N LYS A 122 20.03 -9.60 -36.82
CA LYS A 122 20.50 -9.18 -38.16
C LYS A 122 20.22 -7.73 -38.52
N ASP A 123 19.16 -7.16 -37.96
CA ASP A 123 18.64 -5.84 -38.35
C ASP A 123 18.19 -5.00 -37.14
N ASP A 124 18.56 -5.40 -35.93
CA ASP A 124 18.22 -4.76 -34.65
C ASP A 124 16.71 -4.58 -34.40
N SER A 125 15.85 -5.22 -35.20
CA SER A 125 14.40 -5.10 -35.09
C SER A 125 13.84 -5.86 -33.88
N VAL A 126 12.75 -5.31 -33.34
CA VAL A 126 11.90 -5.97 -32.34
C VAL A 126 10.53 -6.18 -32.98
N THR A 127 10.07 -7.43 -33.00
CA THR A 127 8.74 -7.82 -33.47
C THR A 127 7.89 -8.32 -32.31
N VAL A 128 6.58 -8.12 -32.37
CA VAL A 128 5.63 -8.63 -31.37
C VAL A 128 4.92 -9.83 -31.98
N THR A 129 4.96 -10.96 -31.29
CA THR A 129 4.43 -12.23 -31.81
C THR A 129 2.92 -12.35 -31.58
N ASP A 130 2.40 -11.76 -30.50
CA ASP A 130 0.99 -11.90 -30.07
C ASP A 130 0.02 -10.96 -30.83
N LYS A 131 0.47 -10.38 -31.95
CA LYS A 131 -0.37 -9.61 -32.87
C LYS A 131 -1.27 -10.56 -33.65
N THR A 132 -2.54 -10.55 -33.31
CA THR A 132 -3.45 -11.68 -33.58
C THR A 132 -4.71 -11.28 -34.34
N ASP A 133 -4.98 -9.97 -34.49
CA ASP A 133 -6.09 -9.50 -35.32
C ASP A 133 -5.75 -9.49 -36.83
N THR A 134 -6.76 -9.28 -37.67
CA THR A 134 -6.60 -9.27 -39.14
C THR A 134 -5.76 -8.12 -39.69
N ASN A 135 -5.42 -7.13 -38.86
CA ASN A 135 -4.56 -5.99 -39.18
C ASN A 135 -3.18 -6.06 -38.50
N ASN A 136 -2.84 -7.20 -37.88
CA ASN A 136 -1.58 -7.44 -37.17
C ASN A 136 -1.35 -6.48 -35.97
N ARG A 137 -2.40 -6.28 -35.16
CA ARG A 137 -2.43 -5.49 -33.92
C ARG A 137 -2.73 -6.39 -32.71
N ILE A 138 -2.41 -5.91 -31.52
CA ILE A 138 -2.94 -6.48 -30.26
C ILE A 138 -4.24 -5.75 -29.87
N HIS A 139 -5.18 -6.43 -29.22
CA HIS A 139 -6.39 -5.80 -28.69
C HIS A 139 -6.17 -5.40 -27.24
N VAL A 140 -6.43 -4.13 -26.92
CA VAL A 140 -6.25 -3.57 -25.58
C VAL A 140 -7.47 -2.75 -25.19
N ALA A 141 -7.65 -2.56 -23.89
CA ALA A 141 -8.54 -1.55 -23.35
C ALA A 141 -7.81 -0.74 -22.27
N ASN A 142 -8.23 0.51 -22.07
CA ASN A 142 -7.77 1.26 -20.90
C ASN A 142 -8.35 0.60 -19.66
N LYS A 143 -7.52 0.36 -18.64
CA LYS A 143 -7.93 -0.27 -17.39
C LYS A 143 -8.99 0.52 -16.63
N SER A 144 -9.05 1.84 -16.83
CA SER A 144 -10.13 2.71 -16.33
C SER A 144 -11.48 2.45 -16.99
N ASP A 145 -11.49 2.01 -18.25
CA ASP A 145 -12.68 2.00 -19.10
C ASP A 145 -13.35 0.62 -19.05
N VAL A 146 -12.58 -0.46 -18.86
CA VAL A 146 -13.10 -1.80 -18.55
C VAL A 146 -13.89 -1.83 -17.23
N ILE A 147 -13.53 -0.96 -16.27
CA ILE A 147 -14.26 -0.76 -15.02
C ILE A 147 -15.63 -0.08 -15.26
N SER A 148 -15.87 0.50 -16.44
CA SER A 148 -17.09 1.23 -16.79
C SER A 148 -18.09 0.47 -17.66
N ASP A 149 -17.73 -0.68 -18.25
CA ASP A 149 -18.68 -1.47 -19.04
C ASP A 149 -19.51 -2.42 -18.17
N SER A 150 -20.79 -2.05 -18.00
CA SER A 150 -21.65 -2.59 -16.97
C SER A 150 -22.04 -4.06 -17.16
N GLU A 151 -21.89 -4.63 -18.36
CA GLU A 151 -22.43 -5.96 -18.67
C GLU A 151 -21.42 -7.09 -18.40
N THR A 152 -20.12 -6.83 -18.64
CA THR A 152 -19.03 -7.73 -18.22
C THR A 152 -18.82 -7.64 -16.71
N ALA A 153 -18.83 -6.42 -16.14
CA ALA A 153 -18.75 -6.22 -14.70
C ALA A 153 -19.94 -6.84 -13.94
N LYS A 154 -21.17 -6.82 -14.50
CA LYS A 154 -22.31 -7.59 -13.96
C LYS A 154 -22.10 -9.09 -14.01
N LYS A 155 -21.60 -9.64 -15.12
CA LYS A 155 -21.34 -11.10 -15.22
C LYS A 155 -20.27 -11.54 -14.22
N GLU A 156 -19.21 -10.76 -14.02
CA GLU A 156 -18.21 -11.07 -12.98
C GLU A 156 -18.83 -10.93 -11.58
N ALA A 157 -19.60 -9.87 -11.30
CA ALA A 157 -20.33 -9.70 -10.05
C ALA A 157 -21.36 -10.82 -9.79
N ASP A 158 -22.01 -11.36 -10.82
CA ASP A 158 -22.95 -12.48 -10.71
C ASP A 158 -22.24 -13.81 -10.46
N ILE A 159 -21.03 -14.00 -11.01
CA ILE A 159 -20.16 -15.14 -10.65
C ILE A 159 -19.75 -15.01 -9.17
N TYR A 160 -19.31 -13.83 -8.71
CA TYR A 160 -18.99 -13.62 -7.30
C TYR A 160 -20.22 -13.70 -6.39
N ASN A 161 -21.41 -13.27 -6.83
CA ASN A 161 -22.68 -13.42 -6.10
C ASN A 161 -23.02 -14.90 -5.91
N ASN A 162 -22.91 -15.73 -6.95
CA ASN A 162 -23.11 -17.18 -6.83
C ASN A 162 -22.09 -17.82 -5.89
N VAL A 163 -20.83 -17.36 -5.92
CA VAL A 163 -19.79 -17.80 -4.96
C VAL A 163 -20.13 -17.34 -3.53
N ILE A 164 -20.61 -16.12 -3.34
CA ILE A 164 -21.07 -15.54 -2.07
C ILE A 164 -22.30 -16.26 -1.51
N ASP A 165 -23.28 -16.59 -2.35
CA ASP A 165 -24.50 -17.28 -1.95
C ASP A 165 -24.20 -18.76 -1.64
N ASN A 166 -23.26 -19.39 -2.37
CA ASN A 166 -22.73 -20.72 -2.07
C ASN A 166 -21.89 -20.74 -0.77
N TYR A 167 -21.10 -19.69 -0.51
CA TYR A 167 -20.45 -19.52 0.79
C TYR A 167 -21.47 -19.30 1.91
N THR A 168 -22.50 -18.49 1.68
CA THR A 168 -23.55 -18.24 2.67
C THR A 168 -24.31 -19.52 3.01
N ALA A 169 -24.63 -20.35 2.01
CA ALA A 169 -25.23 -21.67 2.22
C ALA A 169 -24.31 -22.60 3.02
N LYS A 170 -23.03 -22.71 2.66
CA LYS A 170 -22.03 -23.49 3.43
C LYS A 170 -21.80 -22.97 4.84
N LEU A 171 -21.98 -21.66 5.05
CA LEU A 171 -21.86 -20.99 6.33
C LEU A 171 -23.10 -21.25 7.21
N ASP A 172 -24.29 -21.32 6.60
CA ASP A 172 -25.55 -21.69 7.25
C ASP A 172 -25.66 -23.21 7.50
N GLU A 173 -24.92 -24.04 6.75
CA GLU A 173 -24.73 -25.49 6.99
C GLU A 173 -23.60 -25.81 7.99
N TYR A 174 -22.83 -24.81 8.46
CA TYR A 174 -21.65 -25.03 9.30
C TYR A 174 -22.01 -25.29 10.77
N ASN A 175 -22.01 -26.57 11.17
CA ASN A 175 -22.26 -27.01 12.55
C ASN A 175 -21.04 -27.01 13.48
N GLY A 176 -19.91 -26.42 13.08
CA GLY A 176 -18.68 -26.37 13.89
C GLY A 176 -17.83 -27.65 13.96
N THR A 177 -18.23 -28.76 13.33
CA THR A 177 -17.54 -30.06 13.50
C THR A 177 -16.52 -30.43 12.42
N ASN A 178 -16.58 -29.84 11.22
CA ASN A 178 -15.76 -30.27 10.08
C ASN A 178 -14.98 -29.13 9.42
N ALA A 179 -13.65 -29.30 9.41
CA ALA A 179 -12.63 -28.39 8.88
C ALA A 179 -12.61 -26.99 9.52
N THR A 180 -11.41 -26.59 9.97
CA THR A 180 -11.11 -25.29 10.55
C THR A 180 -11.69 -24.12 9.74
N LEU A 181 -12.26 -23.13 10.43
CA LEU A 181 -12.59 -21.78 9.93
C LEU A 181 -11.55 -21.21 8.94
N THR A 182 -10.26 -21.48 9.17
CA THR A 182 -9.12 -21.15 8.31
C THR A 182 -9.31 -21.60 6.85
N GLY A 183 -9.96 -22.74 6.60
CA GLY A 183 -10.27 -23.26 5.27
C GLY A 183 -11.42 -22.55 4.56
N LEU A 184 -12.37 -21.97 5.30
CA LEU A 184 -13.39 -21.07 4.77
C LEU A 184 -12.79 -19.68 4.50
N LYS A 185 -11.92 -19.17 5.39
CA LYS A 185 -11.22 -17.88 5.21
C LYS A 185 -10.30 -17.84 3.98
N LYS A 186 -9.59 -18.94 3.66
CA LYS A 186 -8.70 -19.05 2.48
C LYS A 186 -9.42 -18.86 1.13
N ASN A 187 -10.74 -18.85 1.18
CA ASN A 187 -11.64 -19.10 0.06
C ASN A 187 -12.51 -17.86 -0.27
N ILE A 188 -12.48 -16.83 0.59
CA ILE A 188 -12.87 -15.46 0.24
C ILE A 188 -11.77 -14.89 -0.67
N PRO A 189 -12.07 -14.45 -1.90
CA PRO A 189 -11.05 -13.90 -2.78
C PRO A 189 -10.45 -12.61 -2.19
N SER A 190 -9.13 -12.50 -2.14
CA SER A 190 -8.42 -11.26 -1.78
C SER A 190 -8.54 -10.13 -2.83
N LYS A 191 -9.45 -10.30 -3.82
CA LYS A 191 -9.80 -9.35 -4.89
C LYS A 191 -10.99 -8.44 -4.54
N VAL A 192 -11.60 -8.60 -3.37
CA VAL A 192 -12.87 -7.91 -3.03
C VAL A 192 -12.77 -6.38 -3.01
N GLU A 193 -11.57 -5.81 -2.80
CA GLU A 193 -11.35 -4.35 -2.80
C GLU A 193 -11.68 -3.64 -4.13
N SER A 194 -11.75 -4.35 -5.27
CA SER A 194 -12.06 -3.73 -6.57
C SER A 194 -13.55 -3.55 -6.86
N PHE A 195 -14.46 -3.95 -5.97
CA PHE A 195 -15.91 -3.99 -6.23
C PHE A 195 -16.75 -2.96 -5.44
N SER A 196 -16.13 -1.91 -4.88
CA SER A 196 -16.81 -0.87 -4.08
C SER A 196 -17.87 -0.02 -4.82
N LEU A 197 -18.09 -0.29 -6.12
CA LEU A 197 -19.06 0.38 -6.98
C LEU A 197 -20.46 -0.28 -6.97
N PHE A 198 -20.63 -1.44 -6.32
CA PHE A 198 -21.90 -2.20 -6.30
C PHE A 198 -22.47 -2.29 -4.87
N SER A 199 -23.46 -1.45 -4.54
CA SER A 199 -24.07 -1.36 -3.20
C SER A 199 -24.62 -2.70 -2.69
N ASP A 200 -25.29 -3.46 -3.56
CA ASP A 200 -25.90 -4.75 -3.20
C ASP A 200 -24.84 -5.79 -2.85
N PHE A 201 -23.73 -5.82 -3.59
CA PHE A 201 -22.58 -6.70 -3.31
C PHE A 201 -21.92 -6.36 -1.97
N GLN A 202 -21.69 -5.07 -1.69
CA GLN A 202 -21.15 -4.62 -0.41
C GLN A 202 -22.08 -5.03 0.75
N SER A 203 -23.40 -4.87 0.59
CA SER A 203 -24.37 -5.27 1.63
C SER A 203 -24.37 -6.79 1.92
N LYS A 204 -24.20 -7.63 0.88
CA LYS A 204 -24.04 -9.08 1.03
C LYS A 204 -22.71 -9.43 1.73
N LEU A 205 -21.62 -8.77 1.34
CA LEU A 205 -20.31 -8.95 1.95
C LEU A 205 -20.30 -8.56 3.43
N ASP A 206 -20.91 -7.42 3.79
CA ASP A 206 -21.06 -6.98 5.18
C ASP A 206 -21.91 -7.98 5.98
N SER A 207 -22.96 -8.54 5.37
CA SER A 207 -23.76 -9.61 5.96
C SER A 207 -22.96 -10.91 6.19
N ILE A 208 -22.12 -11.33 5.23
CA ILE A 208 -21.20 -12.46 5.40
C ILE A 208 -20.17 -12.16 6.49
N ASN A 209 -19.53 -11.00 6.48
CA ASN A 209 -18.53 -10.61 7.48
C ASN A 209 -19.16 -10.56 8.88
N LYS A 210 -20.41 -10.11 8.99
CA LYS A 210 -21.19 -10.16 10.22
C LYS A 210 -21.56 -11.59 10.64
N LYS A 211 -21.98 -12.47 9.72
CA LYS A 211 -22.21 -13.90 10.00
C LYS A 211 -20.91 -14.62 10.40
N LEU A 212 -19.79 -14.34 9.73
CA LEU A 212 -18.47 -14.91 10.02
C LEU A 212 -17.95 -14.42 11.37
N THR A 213 -18.14 -13.14 11.69
CA THR A 213 -17.87 -12.59 13.04
C THR A 213 -18.75 -13.28 14.08
N ASN A 214 -20.05 -13.44 13.81
CA ASN A 214 -20.95 -14.17 14.69
C ASN A 214 -20.53 -15.64 14.85
N LEU A 215 -20.06 -16.33 13.81
CA LEU A 215 -19.60 -17.73 13.89
C LEU A 215 -18.26 -17.86 14.62
N ASN A 216 -17.36 -16.89 14.50
CA ASN A 216 -16.17 -16.79 15.35
C ASN A 216 -16.55 -16.61 16.84
N ASN A 217 -17.73 -16.02 17.11
CA ASN A 217 -18.28 -15.87 18.47
C ASN A 217 -19.12 -17.09 18.91
N VAL A 218 -19.70 -17.86 17.97
CA VAL A 218 -20.72 -18.93 18.19
C VAL A 218 -20.17 -20.36 18.07
N VAL A 219 -18.93 -20.55 17.59
CA VAL A 219 -18.17 -21.78 17.86
C VAL A 219 -17.06 -21.48 18.87
N PRO A 220 -17.38 -21.34 20.18
CA PRO A 220 -16.39 -21.25 21.22
C PRO A 220 -15.41 -22.42 21.16
N SER A 221 -14.13 -22.14 21.01
CA SER A 221 -13.13 -22.92 21.75
C SER A 221 -13.09 -22.30 23.14
N ASN A 222 -13.87 -22.85 24.07
CA ASN A 222 -13.86 -22.42 25.48
C ASN A 222 -12.70 -23.09 26.21
N ASN A 223 -12.10 -22.40 27.18
CA ASN A 223 -11.38 -23.05 28.26
C ASN A 223 -12.37 -23.25 29.43
N ILE A 224 -12.37 -24.44 30.02
CA ILE A 224 -13.19 -24.78 31.18
C ILE A 224 -12.26 -25.02 32.35
N SER A 225 -12.44 -24.28 33.44
CA SER A 225 -11.80 -24.58 34.73
C SER A 225 -12.85 -25.20 35.67
N THR A 226 -12.52 -26.33 36.29
CA THR A 226 -13.40 -26.99 37.27
C THR A 226 -12.58 -27.76 38.28
N ASP A 227 -13.17 -28.10 39.42
CA ASP A 227 -12.51 -28.91 40.45
C ASP A 227 -13.06 -30.34 40.40
N ILE A 228 -12.18 -31.34 40.29
CA ILE A 228 -12.52 -32.76 40.42
C ILE A 228 -12.04 -33.31 41.76
N ILE A 229 -12.69 -34.36 42.25
CA ILE A 229 -12.24 -35.17 43.38
C ILE A 229 -11.71 -36.49 42.83
N LYS A 230 -10.41 -36.73 43.07
CA LYS A 230 -9.68 -37.96 42.73
C LYS A 230 -8.97 -38.47 43.97
N ASP A 231 -9.15 -39.74 44.31
CA ASP A 231 -8.60 -40.36 45.52
C ASP A 231 -8.89 -39.59 46.84
N GLY A 232 -10.03 -38.90 46.90
CA GLY A 232 -10.44 -38.07 48.03
C GLY A 232 -9.79 -36.68 48.11
N LYS A 233 -8.93 -36.31 47.15
CA LYS A 233 -8.32 -34.98 47.05
C LYS A 233 -9.01 -34.15 45.96
N SER A 234 -9.29 -32.88 46.25
CA SER A 234 -9.73 -31.93 45.23
C SER A 234 -8.54 -31.44 44.39
N ILE A 235 -8.70 -31.44 43.07
CA ILE A 235 -7.71 -31.01 42.07
C ILE A 235 -8.42 -30.05 41.12
N SER A 236 -7.90 -28.84 40.94
CA SER A 236 -8.36 -27.94 39.89
C SER A 236 -7.79 -28.41 38.56
N VAL A 237 -8.66 -28.56 37.56
CA VAL A 237 -8.31 -29.11 36.25
C VAL A 237 -8.85 -28.22 35.15
N GLU A 238 -8.14 -28.21 34.03
CA GLU A 238 -8.53 -27.43 32.86
C GLU A 238 -8.77 -28.33 31.64
N ALA A 239 -9.80 -27.97 30.87
CA ALA A 239 -9.98 -28.41 29.50
C ALA A 239 -9.84 -27.20 28.58
N GLN A 240 -9.01 -27.32 27.55
CA GLN A 240 -8.73 -26.23 26.61
C GLN A 240 -9.41 -26.47 25.26
N ASN A 241 -9.77 -25.37 24.58
CA ASN A 241 -10.33 -25.38 23.23
C ASN A 241 -11.61 -26.22 23.06
N VAL A 242 -12.47 -26.28 24.08
CA VAL A 242 -13.68 -27.09 24.11
C VAL A 242 -14.76 -26.49 23.18
N PRO A 243 -15.21 -27.22 22.14
CA PRO A 243 -16.26 -26.78 21.23
C PRO A 243 -17.65 -26.88 21.88
N ILE A 244 -18.08 -25.83 22.58
CA ILE A 244 -19.44 -25.75 23.15
C ILE A 244 -20.34 -25.00 22.17
N VAL A 245 -21.01 -25.75 21.30
CA VAL A 245 -22.08 -25.21 20.46
C VAL A 245 -23.38 -25.22 21.26
N SER A 246 -24.07 -24.08 21.32
CA SER A 246 -25.36 -23.95 22.02
C SER A 246 -26.40 -24.93 21.46
N GLY A 247 -26.67 -26.01 22.19
CA GLY A 247 -27.64 -27.05 21.82
C GLY A 247 -27.08 -28.46 21.66
N GLU A 248 -25.75 -28.63 21.56
CA GLU A 248 -25.10 -29.94 21.37
C GLU A 248 -24.39 -30.43 22.64
N GLU A 249 -24.25 -31.75 22.78
CA GLU A 249 -23.50 -32.39 23.86
C GLU A 249 -22.10 -32.77 23.36
N THR A 250 -21.06 -32.40 24.11
CA THR A 250 -19.68 -32.79 23.76
C THR A 250 -19.42 -34.25 24.12
N THR A 251 -18.54 -34.93 23.37
CA THR A 251 -18.04 -36.26 23.74
C THR A 251 -16.56 -36.24 24.14
N ASP A 252 -16.26 -36.76 25.33
CA ASP A 252 -14.95 -37.12 25.87
C ASP A 252 -13.86 -36.02 25.76
N ILE A 253 -14.11 -34.88 26.38
CA ILE A 253 -13.11 -33.81 26.53
C ILE A 253 -12.05 -34.25 27.54
N THR A 254 -10.77 -34.21 27.15
CA THR A 254 -9.67 -34.52 28.08
C THR A 254 -9.40 -33.34 29.02
N ILE A 255 -9.38 -33.61 30.33
CA ILE A 255 -8.96 -32.65 31.37
C ILE A 255 -7.53 -32.91 31.83
N LYS A 256 -6.82 -31.83 32.18
CA LYS A 256 -5.42 -31.83 32.58
C LYS A 256 -5.20 -31.22 33.97
N ASP A 257 -4.18 -31.73 34.66
CA ASP A 257 -3.56 -31.19 35.88
C ASP A 257 -2.07 -30.93 35.54
N ASP A 258 -1.60 -29.69 35.59
CA ASP A 258 -0.27 -29.26 35.10
C ASP A 258 0.15 -29.96 33.78
N ASP A 259 -0.64 -29.73 32.73
CA ASP A 259 -0.55 -30.34 31.38
C ASP A 259 -0.72 -31.87 31.29
N THR A 260 -0.73 -32.59 32.41
CA THR A 260 -0.84 -34.04 32.48
C THR A 260 -2.31 -34.48 32.35
N PRO A 261 -2.69 -35.34 31.38
CA PRO A 261 -4.06 -35.85 31.28
C PRO A 261 -4.45 -36.65 32.53
N VAL A 262 -5.52 -36.22 33.21
CA VAL A 262 -5.99 -36.85 34.46
C VAL A 262 -7.36 -37.51 34.38
N GLY A 263 -8.11 -37.26 33.30
CA GLY A 263 -9.48 -37.76 33.12
C GLY A 263 -10.19 -37.23 31.88
N LYS A 264 -11.50 -37.49 31.83
CA LYS A 264 -12.41 -36.98 30.79
C LYS A 264 -13.71 -36.41 31.37
N ILE A 265 -14.21 -35.35 30.74
CA ILE A 265 -15.50 -34.71 31.02
C ILE A 265 -16.35 -34.59 29.76
N ASN A 266 -17.66 -34.42 29.95
CA ASN A 266 -18.61 -34.00 28.92
C ASN A 266 -19.34 -32.75 29.42
N VAL A 267 -19.63 -31.82 28.50
CA VAL A 267 -20.52 -30.67 28.72
C VAL A 267 -21.83 -30.94 27.98
N ASP A 268 -22.96 -30.80 28.67
CA ASP A 268 -24.28 -30.88 28.06
C ASP A 268 -24.67 -29.57 27.36
N LYS A 269 -25.76 -29.61 26.58
CA LYS A 269 -26.32 -28.46 25.87
C LYS A 269 -26.68 -27.23 26.72
N ASN A 270 -26.71 -27.36 28.05
CA ASN A 270 -26.99 -26.29 29.01
C ASN A 270 -25.71 -25.79 29.71
N GLY A 271 -24.53 -26.27 29.31
CA GLY A 271 -23.25 -25.95 29.96
C GLY A 271 -22.94 -26.81 31.19
N LYS A 272 -23.73 -27.85 31.51
CA LYS A 272 -23.48 -28.67 32.70
C LYS A 272 -22.33 -29.65 32.43
N VAL A 273 -21.29 -29.58 33.25
CA VAL A 273 -20.17 -30.53 33.21
C VAL A 273 -20.57 -31.86 33.89
N THR A 274 -20.12 -32.97 33.32
CA THR A 274 -20.26 -34.35 33.84
C THR A 274 -18.97 -35.13 33.58
N THR A 275 -18.70 -36.23 34.30
CA THR A 275 -17.57 -37.13 34.01
C THR A 275 -18.04 -38.36 33.25
N SER A 276 -17.29 -38.79 32.23
CA SER A 276 -17.43 -40.12 31.63
C SER A 276 -16.55 -41.17 32.34
N ASP A 277 -15.59 -40.71 33.15
CA ASP A 277 -14.70 -41.55 33.96
C ASP A 277 -15.32 -41.85 35.34
N SER A 278 -15.58 -43.13 35.61
CA SER A 278 -16.16 -43.61 36.87
C SER A 278 -15.21 -43.51 38.07
N THR A 279 -13.93 -43.23 37.86
CA THR A 279 -12.94 -42.98 38.92
C THR A 279 -12.92 -41.53 39.40
N LEU A 280 -13.65 -40.64 38.72
CA LEU A 280 -13.66 -39.20 38.98
C LEU A 280 -15.06 -38.71 39.36
N THR A 281 -15.11 -37.79 40.31
CA THR A 281 -16.35 -37.07 40.67
C THR A 281 -16.10 -35.57 40.59
N LEU A 282 -17.09 -34.81 40.10
CA LEU A 282 -17.02 -33.35 40.09
C LEU A 282 -17.24 -32.80 41.49
N ASN A 283 -16.45 -31.79 41.87
CA ASN A 283 -16.66 -31.07 43.11
C ASN A 283 -17.83 -30.07 42.93
N THR A 284 -19.05 -30.51 43.26
CA THR A 284 -20.28 -29.71 43.12
C THR A 284 -20.37 -28.49 44.05
N THR A 285 -19.33 -28.19 44.85
CA THR A 285 -19.29 -26.97 45.69
C THR A 285 -18.75 -25.74 44.96
N LYS A 286 -18.20 -25.91 43.76
CA LYS A 286 -17.67 -24.83 42.91
C LYS A 286 -18.17 -25.06 41.48
N GLU A 287 -18.90 -24.08 40.95
CA GLU A 287 -19.40 -24.16 39.57
C GLU A 287 -18.24 -24.12 38.56
N PRO A 288 -18.35 -24.83 37.41
CA PRO A 288 -17.38 -24.72 36.33
C PRO A 288 -17.32 -23.30 35.76
N GLU A 289 -16.12 -22.79 35.52
CA GLU A 289 -15.88 -21.48 34.95
C GLU A 289 -15.55 -21.60 33.46
N PHE A 290 -16.22 -20.81 32.62
CA PHE A 290 -16.08 -20.84 31.15
C PHE A 290 -15.41 -19.56 30.65
N TYR A 291 -14.31 -19.74 29.92
CA TYR A 291 -13.42 -18.67 29.48
C TYR A 291 -13.16 -18.74 27.98
N ALA A 292 -12.88 -17.60 27.37
CA ALA A 292 -12.41 -17.53 25.99
C ALA A 292 -11.01 -18.16 25.87
N SER A 293 -10.80 -19.03 24.88
CA SER A 293 -9.45 -19.54 24.57
C SER A 293 -8.52 -18.44 24.05
N GLU A 294 -7.22 -18.70 24.14
CA GLU A 294 -6.17 -17.86 23.55
C GLU A 294 -6.38 -17.62 22.05
N ALA A 295 -6.96 -18.58 21.32
CA ALA A 295 -7.31 -18.43 19.91
C ALA A 295 -8.44 -17.42 19.69
N VAL A 296 -9.48 -17.41 20.53
CA VAL A 296 -10.57 -16.43 20.50
C VAL A 296 -10.04 -15.04 20.83
N LEU A 297 -9.24 -14.92 21.89
CA LEU A 297 -8.61 -13.64 22.31
C LEU A 297 -7.66 -13.10 21.23
N SER A 298 -6.81 -13.94 20.63
CA SER A 298 -5.89 -13.54 19.55
C SER A 298 -6.63 -13.07 18.29
N ASN A 299 -7.72 -13.75 17.92
CA ASN A 299 -8.56 -13.29 16.81
C ASN A 299 -9.22 -11.93 17.12
N ALA A 300 -9.71 -11.73 18.35
CA ALA A 300 -10.29 -10.46 18.77
C ALA A 300 -9.25 -9.31 18.75
N GLU A 301 -8.02 -9.57 19.22
CA GLU A 301 -6.92 -8.59 19.15
C GLU A 301 -6.57 -8.22 17.70
N ASN A 302 -6.49 -9.22 16.81
CA ASN A 302 -6.21 -9.01 15.39
C ASN A 302 -7.31 -8.18 14.70
N ASN A 303 -8.59 -8.48 14.95
CA ASN A 303 -9.71 -7.69 14.39
C ASN A 303 -9.60 -6.20 14.77
N ILE A 304 -9.30 -5.90 16.05
CA ILE A 304 -9.16 -4.50 16.49
C ILE A 304 -7.85 -3.89 15.95
N GLN A 305 -6.78 -4.68 15.77
CA GLN A 305 -5.55 -4.23 15.13
C GLN A 305 -5.78 -3.85 13.66
N GLU A 306 -6.62 -4.56 12.91
CA GLU A 306 -6.98 -4.20 11.53
C GLU A 306 -7.69 -2.84 11.46
N LEU A 307 -8.59 -2.54 12.41
CA LEU A 307 -9.20 -1.20 12.54
C LEU A 307 -8.13 -0.13 12.79
N ILE A 308 -7.18 -0.37 13.70
CA ILE A 308 -6.08 0.55 14.01
C ILE A 308 -5.18 0.77 12.78
N ASN A 309 -4.89 -0.30 12.03
CA ASN A 309 -4.09 -0.26 10.81
C ASN A 309 -4.79 0.54 9.71
N PHE A 310 -6.11 0.38 9.53
CA PHE A 310 -6.92 1.22 8.64
C PHE A 310 -6.74 2.70 8.97
N PHE A 311 -6.89 3.11 10.23
CA PHE A 311 -6.74 4.53 10.57
C PHE A 311 -5.31 5.03 10.35
N ASN A 312 -4.31 4.23 10.71
CA ASN A 312 -2.89 4.57 10.53
C ASN A 312 -2.43 4.61 9.05
N SER A 313 -3.19 4.05 8.09
CA SER A 313 -2.84 4.15 6.66
C SER A 313 -3.13 5.52 6.04
N PHE A 314 -3.85 6.40 6.73
CA PHE A 314 -4.20 7.74 6.23
C PHE A 314 -3.26 8.82 6.75
N SER A 315 -2.92 9.77 5.87
CA SER A 315 -2.29 11.02 6.26
C SER A 315 -3.32 12.10 6.57
N THR A 316 -2.97 13.03 7.47
CA THR A 316 -3.84 14.12 7.90
C THR A 316 -3.06 15.38 8.27
N SER A 317 -3.68 16.56 8.14
CA SER A 317 -3.15 17.82 8.69
C SER A 317 -3.20 17.89 10.22
N ASN A 318 -3.81 16.93 10.90
CA ASN A 318 -3.85 16.85 12.36
C ASN A 318 -3.56 15.44 12.87
N SER A 319 -2.28 15.03 12.78
CA SER A 319 -1.79 13.71 13.23
C SER A 319 -2.11 13.43 14.71
N LYS A 320 -2.25 14.46 15.55
CA LYS A 320 -2.65 14.30 16.96
C LYS A 320 -4.10 13.82 17.11
N LYS A 321 -5.04 14.28 16.28
CA LYS A 321 -6.43 13.78 16.28
C LYS A 321 -6.47 12.30 15.88
N LEU A 322 -5.76 11.94 14.81
CA LEU A 322 -5.67 10.55 14.36
C LEU A 322 -4.99 9.64 15.41
N SER A 323 -3.91 10.09 16.03
CA SER A 323 -3.23 9.36 17.12
C SER A 323 -4.13 9.18 18.36
N ASN A 324 -4.98 10.15 18.69
CA ASN A 324 -5.91 10.01 19.80
C ASN A 324 -7.01 8.97 19.49
N LEU A 325 -7.50 8.93 18.25
CA LEU A 325 -8.45 7.92 17.78
C LEU A 325 -7.84 6.52 17.88
N THR A 326 -6.64 6.31 17.33
CA THR A 326 -5.99 4.99 17.38
C THR A 326 -5.60 4.57 18.80
N LYS A 327 -5.23 5.51 19.68
CA LYS A 327 -5.06 5.24 21.11
C LYS A 327 -6.34 4.80 21.82
N GLN A 328 -7.51 5.29 21.40
CA GLN A 328 -8.79 4.85 21.96
C GLN A 328 -9.11 3.41 21.53
N LEU A 329 -8.83 3.03 20.28
CA LEU A 329 -8.91 1.65 19.81
C LEU A 329 -7.90 0.74 20.52
N GLU A 330 -6.65 1.18 20.70
CA GLU A 330 -5.64 0.47 21.51
C GLU A 330 -6.13 0.24 22.96
N SER A 331 -6.79 1.25 23.56
CA SER A 331 -7.38 1.11 24.90
C SER A 331 -8.54 0.12 24.94
N ILE A 332 -9.31 -0.04 23.86
CA ILE A 332 -10.37 -1.07 23.76
C ILE A 332 -9.72 -2.45 23.52
N LYS A 333 -8.73 -2.56 22.65
CA LYS A 333 -7.96 -3.80 22.44
C LYS A 333 -7.34 -4.29 23.76
N TYR A 334 -6.80 -3.38 24.57
CA TYR A 334 -6.20 -3.72 25.87
C TYR A 334 -7.20 -4.33 26.86
N THR A 335 -8.51 -4.09 26.74
CA THR A 335 -9.49 -4.75 27.64
C THR A 335 -9.64 -6.25 27.37
N LEU A 336 -9.13 -6.78 26.25
CA LEU A 336 -9.01 -8.23 26.01
C LEU A 336 -7.94 -8.89 26.90
N ARG A 337 -7.04 -8.11 27.51
CA ARG A 337 -5.97 -8.58 28.39
C ARG A 337 -6.32 -8.29 29.86
N PRO A 338 -6.98 -9.21 30.58
CA PRO A 338 -7.37 -8.98 31.97
C PRO A 338 -6.15 -8.81 32.89
N TYR A 339 -5.89 -7.59 33.34
CA TYR A 339 -4.83 -7.30 34.31
C TYR A 339 -5.34 -7.53 35.74
N LYS A 340 -4.90 -8.63 36.38
CA LYS A 340 -5.30 -9.07 37.74
C LYS A 340 -6.80 -9.35 37.94
N GLY A 341 -7.56 -9.56 36.86
CA GLY A 341 -8.97 -9.97 36.91
C GLY A 341 -9.16 -11.42 36.45
N SER A 342 -10.38 -11.95 36.62
CA SER A 342 -10.78 -13.21 36.02
C SER A 342 -10.63 -13.16 34.48
N PRO A 343 -10.33 -14.28 33.81
CA PRO A 343 -10.34 -14.34 32.35
C PRO A 343 -11.71 -13.97 31.77
N LEU A 344 -11.72 -13.42 30.56
CA LEU A 344 -12.97 -13.07 29.88
C LEU A 344 -13.68 -14.33 29.37
N ASN A 345 -15.01 -14.32 29.37
CA ASN A 345 -15.81 -15.26 28.60
C ASN A 345 -16.07 -14.75 27.17
N ASN A 346 -16.62 -15.59 26.28
CA ASN A 346 -16.85 -15.22 24.89
C ASN A 346 -17.85 -14.07 24.69
N GLU A 347 -18.84 -13.92 25.56
CA GLU A 347 -19.82 -12.82 25.50
C GLU A 347 -19.14 -11.47 25.77
N GLN A 348 -18.27 -11.41 26.77
CA GLN A 348 -17.45 -10.24 27.08
C GLN A 348 -16.45 -9.91 25.95
N VAL A 349 -15.84 -10.93 25.33
CA VAL A 349 -14.98 -10.71 24.14
C VAL A 349 -15.79 -10.13 22.98
N ALA A 350 -16.99 -10.64 22.72
CA ALA A 350 -17.89 -10.10 21.70
C ALA A 350 -18.34 -8.67 22.00
N GLU A 351 -18.60 -8.31 23.27
CA GLU A 351 -18.88 -6.93 23.69
C GLU A 351 -17.70 -5.98 23.36
N VAL A 352 -16.47 -6.40 23.65
CA VAL A 352 -15.26 -5.61 23.34
C VAL A 352 -15.07 -5.41 21.84
N ILE A 353 -15.30 -6.45 21.02
CA ILE A 353 -15.25 -6.34 19.54
C ILE A 353 -16.34 -5.38 19.04
N ASN A 354 -17.58 -5.52 19.51
CA ASN A 354 -18.70 -4.66 19.12
C ASN A 354 -18.43 -3.19 19.47
N LYS A 355 -17.84 -2.92 20.63
CA LYS A 355 -17.41 -1.60 21.07
C LYS A 355 -16.32 -0.99 20.19
N ALA A 356 -15.35 -1.80 19.75
CA ALA A 356 -14.29 -1.36 18.83
C ALA A 356 -14.85 -1.03 17.44
N ASN A 357 -15.76 -1.87 16.91
CA ASN A 357 -16.43 -1.65 15.63
C ASN A 357 -17.28 -0.38 15.65
N ALA A 358 -18.17 -0.23 16.65
CA ALA A 358 -18.99 0.97 16.79
C ALA A 358 -18.15 2.26 16.86
N TYR A 359 -17.06 2.24 17.65
CA TYR A 359 -16.13 3.37 17.72
C TYR A 359 -15.40 3.64 16.39
N SER A 360 -15.04 2.59 15.64
CA SER A 360 -14.51 2.70 14.29
C SER A 360 -15.49 3.42 13.36
N ASP A 361 -16.75 2.99 13.38
CA ASP A 361 -17.76 3.40 12.40
C ASP A 361 -18.23 4.84 12.66
N GLU A 362 -18.36 5.24 13.93
CA GLU A 362 -18.57 6.64 14.34
C GLU A 362 -17.47 7.60 13.86
N ASN A 363 -16.26 7.08 13.60
CA ASN A 363 -15.09 7.85 13.18
C ASN A 363 -14.67 7.57 11.72
N LYS A 364 -15.53 6.93 10.92
CA LYS A 364 -15.37 6.73 9.47
C LYS A 364 -16.43 7.50 8.70
N THR A 365 -16.17 7.73 7.41
CA THR A 365 -17.16 8.23 6.46
C THR A 365 -16.80 7.76 5.05
N THR A 366 -17.81 7.49 4.22
CA THR A 366 -17.61 7.17 2.80
C THR A 366 -17.71 8.44 1.98
N ILE A 367 -16.74 8.68 1.10
CA ILE A 367 -16.73 9.79 0.16
C ILE A 367 -16.72 9.30 -1.29
N SER A 368 -17.44 9.98 -2.17
CA SER A 368 -17.24 9.84 -3.62
C SER A 368 -16.12 10.76 -4.09
N GLN A 369 -15.30 10.28 -5.01
CA GLN A 369 -14.42 11.08 -5.86
C GLN A 369 -14.91 10.97 -7.30
N GLU A 370 -15.19 12.09 -7.97
CA GLU A 370 -15.69 12.12 -9.36
C GLU A 370 -14.83 13.02 -10.24
N SER A 371 -14.33 12.50 -11.36
CA SER A 371 -13.50 13.22 -12.34
C SER A 371 -14.00 12.89 -13.76
N GLY A 372 -14.76 13.82 -14.35
CA GLY A 372 -15.43 13.59 -15.63
C GLY A 372 -16.53 12.53 -15.52
N LYS A 373 -16.36 11.40 -16.22
CA LYS A 373 -17.25 10.22 -16.13
C LYS A 373 -16.80 9.19 -15.07
N ASN A 374 -15.58 9.33 -14.54
CA ASN A 374 -14.96 8.31 -13.71
C ASN A 374 -15.22 8.62 -12.23
N GLY A 375 -15.61 7.62 -11.45
CA GLY A 375 -15.91 7.78 -10.02
C GLY A 375 -15.45 6.59 -9.17
N ARG A 376 -15.17 6.85 -7.88
CA ARG A 376 -14.90 5.82 -6.86
C ARG A 376 -15.48 6.23 -5.51
N LEU A 377 -15.92 5.25 -4.72
CA LEU A 377 -16.20 5.41 -3.29
C LEU A 377 -14.99 4.99 -2.45
N ASP A 378 -14.59 5.84 -1.50
CA ASP A 378 -13.51 5.60 -0.55
C ASP A 378 -14.05 5.72 0.89
N THR A 379 -13.77 4.73 1.74
CA THR A 379 -14.02 4.84 3.19
C THR A 379 -12.81 5.47 3.85
N ILE A 380 -12.99 6.59 4.54
CA ILE A 380 -11.91 7.44 5.08
C ILE A 380 -12.19 7.84 6.54
N PRO A 381 -11.16 8.22 7.33
CA PRO A 381 -11.35 8.75 8.67
C PRO A 381 -12.19 10.05 8.69
N LEU A 382 -13.21 10.12 9.53
CA LEU A 382 -14.02 11.33 9.76
C LEU A 382 -13.34 12.25 10.79
N LEU A 383 -12.19 12.83 10.44
CA LEU A 383 -11.45 13.73 11.33
C LEU A 383 -12.04 15.15 11.32
N LYS A 384 -13.13 15.33 12.08
CA LYS A 384 -13.79 16.63 12.32
C LYS A 384 -12.79 17.74 12.63
N GLY A 385 -12.81 18.83 11.87
CA GLY A 385 -11.87 19.96 12.01
C GLY A 385 -10.43 19.62 11.64
N ALA A 386 -10.22 18.85 10.57
CA ALA A 386 -8.92 18.49 10.00
C ALA A 386 -9.03 18.16 8.50
N THR A 387 -7.89 18.07 7.83
CA THR A 387 -7.78 17.53 6.46
C THR A 387 -7.37 16.07 6.52
N VAL A 388 -7.98 15.21 5.72
CA VAL A 388 -7.54 13.83 5.44
C VAL A 388 -7.08 13.78 3.99
N TYR A 389 -5.95 13.12 3.73
CA TYR A 389 -5.40 12.97 2.39
C TYR A 389 -5.63 11.55 1.87
N VAL A 390 -6.17 11.46 0.66
CA VAL A 390 -6.42 10.20 -0.03
C VAL A 390 -5.80 10.23 -1.42
N ARG A 391 -5.31 9.08 -1.90
CA ARG A 391 -4.80 8.98 -3.26
C ARG A 391 -5.96 9.11 -4.25
N SER A 392 -5.79 9.97 -5.24
CA SER A 392 -6.73 10.07 -6.36
C SER A 392 -6.68 8.79 -7.21
N VAL A 393 -7.82 8.38 -7.74
CA VAL A 393 -7.91 7.28 -8.72
C VAL A 393 -7.57 7.73 -10.14
N THR A 394 -7.82 9.00 -10.46
CA THR A 394 -7.76 9.53 -11.83
C THR A 394 -6.53 10.39 -12.09
N LEU A 395 -5.71 10.57 -11.06
CA LEU A 395 -4.46 11.35 -11.07
C LEU A 395 -3.42 10.56 -10.27
N ASN A 396 -2.14 10.66 -10.63
CA ASN A 396 -1.05 10.07 -9.84
C ASN A 396 -0.71 10.92 -8.59
N GLU A 397 -1.74 11.45 -7.93
CA GLU A 397 -1.68 12.55 -6.97
C GLU A 397 -2.63 12.28 -5.79
N TYR A 398 -2.64 13.16 -4.80
CA TYR A 398 -3.50 13.10 -3.62
C TYR A 398 -4.59 14.17 -3.63
N ILE A 399 -5.64 13.97 -2.85
CA ILE A 399 -6.70 14.94 -2.60
C ILE A 399 -6.81 15.15 -1.10
N GLY A 400 -6.59 16.39 -0.66
CA GLY A 400 -6.76 16.83 0.72
C GLY A 400 -8.18 17.27 1.00
N ILE A 401 -8.98 16.41 1.64
CA ILE A 401 -10.39 16.61 1.98
C ILE A 401 -10.48 17.21 3.38
N THR A 402 -11.04 18.42 3.51
CA THR A 402 -11.09 19.15 4.80
C THR A 402 -12.48 19.16 5.40
N PHE A 403 -12.59 18.63 6.61
CA PHE A 403 -13.83 18.58 7.38
C PHE A 403 -13.92 19.74 8.38
N ASN A 404 -15.12 20.32 8.55
CA ASN A 404 -15.41 21.21 9.67
C ASN A 404 -15.62 20.43 10.99
N ASN A 405 -15.90 21.14 12.08
CA ASN A 405 -16.13 20.53 13.39
C ASN A 405 -17.41 19.67 13.47
N ASP A 406 -18.35 19.83 12.54
CA ASP A 406 -19.58 19.03 12.47
C ASP A 406 -19.37 17.73 11.65
N GLY A 407 -18.31 17.67 10.83
CA GLY A 407 -18.01 16.55 9.94
C GLY A 407 -18.42 16.77 8.47
N LYS A 408 -18.83 17.98 8.08
CA LYS A 408 -19.08 18.34 6.68
C LYS A 408 -17.79 18.69 5.95
N ILE A 409 -17.66 18.32 4.68
CA ILE A 409 -16.56 18.76 3.82
C ILE A 409 -16.74 20.25 3.51
N THR A 410 -15.72 21.06 3.77
CA THR A 410 -15.72 22.51 3.49
C THR A 410 -14.81 22.91 2.34
N SER A 411 -13.74 22.16 2.11
CA SER A 411 -12.80 22.40 1.02
C SER A 411 -12.08 21.11 0.65
N ALA A 412 -11.83 20.91 -0.63
CA ALA A 412 -10.96 19.87 -1.16
C ALA A 412 -9.92 20.53 -2.08
N ARG A 413 -8.73 19.93 -2.20
CA ARG A 413 -7.64 20.44 -3.04
C ARG A 413 -6.76 19.29 -3.51
N ILE A 414 -6.14 19.44 -4.67
CA ILE A 414 -5.26 18.42 -5.24
C ILE A 414 -3.82 18.69 -4.77
N THR A 415 -3.15 17.67 -4.25
CA THR A 415 -1.83 17.78 -3.63
C THR A 415 -0.87 16.70 -4.12
N ASP A 416 0.44 16.95 -3.98
CA ASP A 416 1.47 15.95 -4.17
C ASP A 416 1.47 14.90 -3.02
N ALA A 417 2.37 13.93 -3.09
CA ALA A 417 2.59 12.93 -2.05
C ALA A 417 3.12 13.50 -0.71
N ASN A 418 3.57 14.76 -0.69
CA ASN A 418 4.00 15.49 0.50
C ASN A 418 2.90 16.41 1.05
N HIS A 419 1.70 16.37 0.45
CA HIS A 419 0.52 17.19 0.77
C HIS A 419 0.62 18.68 0.42
N ASN A 420 1.56 19.05 -0.47
CA ASN A 420 1.65 20.39 -1.04
C ASN A 420 0.66 20.56 -2.20
N ASP A 421 0.00 21.71 -2.29
CA ASP A 421 -0.96 22.01 -3.35
C ASP A 421 -0.26 22.07 -4.72
N ILE A 422 -0.74 21.28 -5.68
CA ILE A 422 -0.15 21.25 -7.04
C ILE A 422 -0.88 22.21 -7.98
N ASN A 423 -0.15 22.77 -8.95
CA ASN A 423 -0.76 23.53 -10.04
C ASN A 423 -1.19 22.58 -11.16
N THR A 424 -2.49 22.27 -11.21
CA THR A 424 -3.08 21.42 -12.25
C THR A 424 -4.38 22.01 -12.78
N SER A 425 -4.69 21.74 -14.05
CA SER A 425 -6.01 21.97 -14.65
C SER A 425 -7.03 20.88 -14.31
N SER A 426 -6.60 19.77 -13.70
CA SER A 426 -7.48 18.68 -13.26
C SER A 426 -8.47 19.16 -12.20
N VAL A 427 -9.66 18.56 -12.21
CA VAL A 427 -10.77 18.89 -11.33
C VAL A 427 -11.39 17.60 -10.84
N VAL A 428 -11.48 17.42 -9.52
CA VAL A 428 -12.14 16.27 -8.90
C VAL A 428 -13.22 16.79 -7.97
N LYS A 429 -14.46 16.33 -8.13
CA LYS A 429 -15.54 16.62 -7.17
C LYS A 429 -15.48 15.59 -6.06
N VAL A 430 -15.66 16.04 -4.82
CA VAL A 430 -15.67 15.19 -3.64
C VAL A 430 -16.95 15.42 -2.84
N LYS A 431 -17.63 14.36 -2.43
CA LYS A 431 -18.87 14.44 -1.64
C LYS A 431 -18.91 13.33 -0.60
N ILE A 432 -19.55 13.55 0.55
CA ILE A 432 -19.92 12.47 1.47
C ILE A 432 -21.07 11.67 0.85
N ASP A 433 -20.92 10.35 0.77
CA ASP A 433 -21.96 9.48 0.22
C ASP A 433 -23.27 9.59 1.01
N GLY A 434 -24.41 9.46 0.31
CA GLY A 434 -25.74 9.68 0.87
C GLY A 434 -26.07 11.10 1.37
N SER A 435 -25.11 12.04 1.42
CA SER A 435 -25.36 13.41 1.92
C SER A 435 -26.24 14.22 0.97
N SER A 436 -27.03 15.15 1.52
CA SER A 436 -27.76 16.18 0.74
C SER A 436 -26.88 17.35 0.30
N ASP A 437 -25.67 17.47 0.84
CA ASP A 437 -24.75 18.56 0.50
C ASP A 437 -24.30 18.49 -0.97
N SER A 438 -23.95 19.65 -1.54
CA SER A 438 -23.37 19.72 -2.89
C SER A 438 -21.93 19.22 -2.91
N PRO A 439 -21.46 18.60 -4.01
CA PRO A 439 -20.06 18.19 -4.13
C PRO A 439 -19.10 19.38 -4.01
N VAL A 440 -18.01 19.19 -3.27
CA VAL A 440 -16.93 20.16 -3.12
C VAL A 440 -15.87 19.90 -4.17
N THR A 441 -15.53 20.92 -4.95
CA THR A 441 -14.58 20.80 -6.06
C THR A 441 -13.14 20.94 -5.57
N ALA A 442 -12.35 19.87 -5.68
CA ALA A 442 -10.89 19.91 -5.59
C ALA A 442 -10.29 20.45 -6.89
N THR A 443 -9.43 21.47 -6.76
CA THR A 443 -8.69 22.08 -7.87
C THR A 443 -7.22 22.22 -7.53
N GLY A 444 -6.39 22.42 -8.56
CA GLY A 444 -5.01 22.86 -8.40
C GLY A 444 -4.85 24.38 -8.39
N HIS A 445 -3.73 24.86 -7.86
CA HIS A 445 -3.46 26.28 -7.69
C HIS A 445 -3.05 26.97 -9.02
N LYS A 446 -4.04 27.37 -9.83
CA LYS A 446 -3.78 28.14 -11.07
C LYS A 446 -3.09 29.48 -10.75
N LYS A 447 -1.85 29.64 -11.22
CA LYS A 447 -1.18 30.95 -11.30
C LYS A 447 -1.94 31.84 -12.30
N SER A 448 -2.65 32.85 -11.79
CA SER A 448 -3.24 33.88 -12.66
C SER A 448 -2.12 34.70 -13.30
N SER A 449 -1.90 34.51 -14.60
CA SER A 449 -1.14 35.47 -15.40
C SER A 449 -2.02 36.69 -15.65
N ASN A 450 -1.72 37.82 -15.03
CA ASN A 450 -2.37 39.08 -15.38
C ASN A 450 -1.36 40.03 -16.04
N SER A 451 -1.69 40.40 -17.27
CA SER A 451 -0.88 41.28 -18.11
C SER A 451 -0.79 42.69 -17.53
N SER A 452 0.35 43.33 -17.75
CA SER A 452 0.58 44.72 -17.38
C SER A 452 -0.33 45.68 -18.15
N ASN A 453 -1.05 46.55 -17.45
CA ASN A 453 -1.24 47.91 -17.95
C ASN A 453 -1.40 48.92 -16.80
N THR A 454 -0.77 50.08 -16.96
CA THR A 454 -0.57 51.09 -15.91
C THR A 454 -1.58 52.23 -16.02
N ASN A 455 -2.08 52.71 -14.88
CA ASN A 455 -2.08 54.15 -14.53
C ASN A 455 -2.33 54.38 -13.02
N LYS A 456 -1.95 55.55 -12.53
CA LYS A 456 -1.50 55.86 -11.15
C LYS A 456 -1.75 57.36 -10.85
N PRO A 457 -1.72 57.89 -9.60
CA PRO A 457 -2.12 57.41 -8.26
C PRO A 457 -3.26 58.24 -7.61
N GLU A 458 -3.80 57.80 -6.47
CA GLU A 458 -3.77 58.66 -5.27
C GLU A 458 -3.47 57.83 -4.00
N THR A 459 -2.90 58.50 -3.01
CA THR A 459 -1.88 58.04 -2.06
C THR A 459 -2.42 57.26 -0.84
N GLU A 460 -1.81 56.11 -0.51
CA GLU A 460 -1.36 55.81 0.86
C GLU A 460 -0.34 54.63 0.91
N LYS A 461 0.65 54.71 1.82
CA LYS A 461 1.75 53.74 2.06
C LYS A 461 2.26 54.00 3.50
N PRO A 462 2.67 53.01 4.32
CA PRO A 462 3.62 51.97 3.90
C PRO A 462 3.38 50.51 4.35
N ALA A 463 3.48 49.62 3.37
CA ALA A 463 4.22 48.35 3.38
C ALA A 463 3.88 47.21 4.37
N THR A 464 3.53 46.05 3.81
CA THR A 464 4.07 44.75 4.22
C THR A 464 4.57 43.95 3.01
N LYS A 465 5.76 43.35 3.14
CA LYS A 465 6.39 42.38 2.21
C LYS A 465 5.49 41.13 2.11
N PRO A 466 5.53 40.31 1.02
CA PRO A 466 4.93 38.98 1.06
C PRO A 466 5.50 38.21 2.26
N THR A 467 4.61 37.85 3.19
CA THR A 467 4.98 37.19 4.43
C THR A 467 5.14 35.70 4.17
N HIS A 468 6.37 35.19 4.32
CA HIS A 468 6.65 33.76 4.30
C HIS A 468 5.79 33.06 5.36
N THR A 469 5.15 31.96 4.98
CA THR A 469 4.37 31.10 5.87
C THR A 469 5.33 30.29 6.74
N LYS A 470 5.64 30.83 7.91
CA LYS A 470 6.54 30.25 8.90
C LYS A 470 5.77 29.75 10.12
N SER A 471 5.97 28.49 10.49
CA SER A 471 5.52 27.95 11.77
C SER A 471 6.67 27.20 12.45
N ILE A 472 6.74 27.26 13.78
CA ILE A 472 7.75 26.57 14.58
C ILE A 472 7.05 25.82 15.71
N SER A 473 7.37 24.53 15.85
CA SER A 473 6.88 23.66 16.92
C SER A 473 8.05 23.10 17.75
N ASN A 474 7.74 22.59 18.94
CA ASN A 474 8.70 21.79 19.71
C ASN A 474 8.76 20.39 19.10
N HIS A 475 9.97 19.90 18.83
CA HIS A 475 10.18 18.60 18.20
C HIS A 475 11.57 18.09 18.58
N GLN A 476 11.64 17.12 19.48
CA GLN A 476 12.91 16.60 20.00
C GLN A 476 13.28 15.30 19.29
N THR A 477 14.44 15.29 18.62
CA THR A 477 14.89 14.18 17.80
C THR A 477 16.42 14.18 17.66
N THR A 478 16.99 13.13 17.07
CA THR A 478 18.37 13.17 16.56
C THR A 478 18.32 13.26 15.05
N PHE A 479 18.83 14.36 14.49
CA PHE A 479 18.99 14.54 13.06
C PHE A 479 20.31 13.92 12.61
N TYR A 480 20.24 12.96 11.69
CA TYR A 480 21.38 12.31 11.07
C TYR A 480 21.56 12.84 9.64
N ALA A 481 22.63 13.58 9.39
CA ALA A 481 22.95 14.10 8.07
C ALA A 481 23.42 12.96 7.15
N LEU A 482 22.88 12.89 5.92
CA LEU A 482 23.16 11.75 5.03
C LEU A 482 24.65 11.65 4.65
N PRO A 483 25.22 10.43 4.51
CA PRO A 483 26.57 10.25 3.99
C PRO A 483 26.73 10.88 2.60
N ASN A 484 27.95 11.34 2.30
CA ASN A 484 28.30 12.06 1.05
C ASN A 484 27.46 13.33 0.76
N THR A 485 26.70 13.82 1.74
CA THR A 485 25.91 15.05 1.66
C THR A 485 26.50 16.10 2.60
N ILE A 486 26.41 17.38 2.21
CA ILE A 486 26.66 18.52 3.10
C ILE A 486 25.29 19.11 3.41
N ALA A 487 24.82 19.00 4.66
CA ALA A 487 23.52 19.54 5.04
C ALA A 487 23.67 21.05 5.30
N THR A 488 23.16 21.86 4.38
CA THR A 488 23.23 23.32 4.45
C THR A 488 22.40 23.84 5.62
N LEU A 489 22.95 24.81 6.35
CA LEU A 489 22.27 25.46 7.46
C LEU A 489 21.61 26.76 7.02
N PHE A 490 20.45 27.05 7.59
CA PHE A 490 19.63 28.22 7.31
C PHE A 490 19.33 28.97 8.61
N ASP A 491 19.16 30.29 8.52
CA ASP A 491 18.55 31.06 9.59
C ASP A 491 17.04 30.78 9.68
N GLU A 492 16.39 31.32 10.72
CA GLU A 492 14.96 31.14 10.93
C GLU A 492 14.06 31.81 9.86
N ASN A 493 14.62 32.52 8.88
CA ASN A 493 13.91 33.17 7.78
C ASN A 493 14.22 32.50 6.43
N GLY A 494 14.98 31.40 6.43
CA GLY A 494 15.37 30.66 5.22
C GLY A 494 16.60 31.22 4.51
N ASN A 495 17.35 32.15 5.11
CA ASN A 495 18.62 32.62 4.54
C ASN A 495 19.74 31.61 4.82
N GLU A 496 20.50 31.24 3.80
CA GLU A 496 21.61 30.29 3.90
C GLU A 496 22.81 30.83 4.71
N LEU A 497 23.33 30.02 5.64
CA LEU A 497 24.50 30.30 6.46
C LEU A 497 25.80 29.86 5.76
N LYS A 498 26.28 30.67 4.83
CA LYS A 498 27.40 30.35 3.92
C LYS A 498 28.74 29.92 4.54
N ASN A 499 28.94 30.13 5.84
CA ASN A 499 30.20 29.85 6.53
C ASN A 499 30.18 28.56 7.36
N ARG A 500 29.07 27.82 7.40
CA ARG A 500 28.95 26.56 8.15
C ARG A 500 27.84 25.65 7.62
N ALA A 501 28.09 24.34 7.69
CA ALA A 501 27.16 23.28 7.33
C ALA A 501 27.42 22.05 8.21
N LEU A 502 26.55 21.05 8.15
CA LEU A 502 26.79 19.76 8.81
C LEU A 502 27.47 18.81 7.83
N GLY A 503 28.51 18.11 8.28
CA GLY A 503 29.14 17.04 7.49
C GLY A 503 28.24 15.80 7.44
N GLY A 504 28.25 15.06 6.33
CA GLY A 504 27.54 13.79 6.22
C GLY A 504 28.02 12.73 7.22
N ASP A 505 27.15 11.76 7.54
CA ASP A 505 27.35 10.73 8.58
C ASP A 505 27.53 11.29 10.01
N SER A 506 27.14 12.55 10.24
CA SER A 506 27.11 13.16 11.58
C SER A 506 25.69 13.17 12.17
N SER A 507 25.60 13.12 13.51
CA SER A 507 24.34 13.12 14.26
C SER A 507 24.26 14.35 15.17
N TRP A 508 23.12 15.06 15.13
CA TRP A 508 22.90 16.31 15.84
C TRP A 508 21.60 16.23 16.64
N TYR A 509 21.60 16.71 17.87
CA TYR A 509 20.36 16.91 18.61
C TYR A 509 19.55 18.03 17.95
N ALA A 510 18.26 17.81 17.74
CA ALA A 510 17.34 18.84 17.29
C ALA A 510 16.16 18.97 18.25
N ASP A 511 15.74 20.21 18.52
CA ASP A 511 14.74 20.53 19.57
C ASP A 511 13.46 21.23 19.05
N LYS A 512 13.48 21.65 17.78
CA LYS A 512 12.37 22.31 17.10
C LYS A 512 12.28 21.90 15.64
N LEU A 513 11.06 21.87 15.14
CA LEU A 513 10.72 21.73 13.73
C LEU A 513 10.16 23.07 13.24
N MET A 514 10.70 23.58 12.14
CA MET A 514 10.18 24.74 11.43
C MET A 514 9.62 24.27 10.10
N ASN A 515 8.37 24.63 9.80
CA ASN A 515 7.89 24.64 8.44
C ASN A 515 8.01 26.08 7.92
N LEU A 516 8.76 26.28 6.84
CA LEU A 516 8.91 27.56 6.15
C LEU A 516 8.56 27.34 4.68
N ASP A 517 7.42 27.88 4.27
CA ASP A 517 6.85 27.75 2.92
C ASP A 517 6.78 26.29 2.43
N GLY A 518 6.27 25.40 3.29
CA GLY A 518 6.12 23.97 2.99
C GLY A 518 7.37 23.13 3.25
N VAL A 519 8.56 23.73 3.27
CA VAL A 519 9.82 23.01 3.54
C VAL A 519 10.03 22.86 5.05
N ASN A 520 10.30 21.63 5.48
CA ASN A 520 10.59 21.29 6.88
C ASN A 520 12.09 21.41 7.19
N TYR A 521 12.41 22.04 8.32
CA TYR A 521 13.76 22.19 8.85
C TYR A 521 13.81 21.82 10.33
N LEU A 522 14.89 21.16 10.75
CA LEU A 522 15.17 20.83 12.14
C LEU A 522 16.19 21.80 12.72
N ARG A 523 15.92 22.35 13.91
CA ARG A 523 16.84 23.24 14.61
C ARG A 523 17.94 22.45 15.30
N VAL A 524 19.15 22.52 14.77
CA VAL A 524 20.32 21.79 15.28
C VAL A 524 21.24 22.65 16.18
N ALA A 525 21.09 23.97 16.12
CA ALA A 525 21.73 24.91 17.04
C ALA A 525 20.92 26.22 17.15
N THR A 526 21.36 27.15 18.00
CA THR A 526 20.68 28.45 18.20
C THR A 526 20.57 29.23 16.89
N ASN A 527 19.35 29.35 16.38
CA ASN A 527 18.98 29.98 15.10
C ASN A 527 19.55 29.28 13.84
N GLU A 528 19.94 28.01 13.94
CA GLU A 528 20.50 27.25 12.82
C GLU A 528 19.64 26.02 12.51
N TRP A 529 19.16 25.97 11.28
CA TRP A 529 18.15 25.03 10.82
C TRP A 529 18.68 24.22 9.63
N ALA A 530 18.72 22.90 9.75
CA ALA A 530 19.05 21.99 8.64
C ALA A 530 17.74 21.53 7.96
N LYS A 531 17.72 21.38 6.64
CA LYS A 531 16.53 20.82 5.96
C LYS A 531 16.35 19.36 6.38
N LEU A 532 15.11 18.98 6.66
CA LEU A 532 14.78 17.59 6.99
C LEU A 532 15.13 16.62 5.83
N ALA A 533 15.06 17.09 4.58
CA ALA A 533 15.40 16.32 3.39
C ALA A 533 16.92 16.02 3.24
N ASP A 534 17.80 16.72 3.96
CA ASP A 534 19.26 16.51 3.89
C ASP A 534 19.73 15.41 4.88
N GLY A 535 18.79 14.70 5.52
CA GLY A 535 19.06 13.74 6.59
C GLY A 535 17.90 12.80 6.90
N LEU A 536 18.00 12.12 8.04
CA LEU A 536 16.93 11.32 8.65
C LEU A 536 16.76 11.70 10.11
N GLU A 537 15.54 11.54 10.63
CA GLU A 537 15.32 11.42 12.06
C GLU A 537 15.67 10.00 12.51
N VAL A 538 16.54 9.89 13.52
CA VAL A 538 17.04 8.60 14.01
C VAL A 538 16.84 8.45 15.51
N THR A 539 16.59 7.23 15.94
CA THR A 539 16.74 6.81 17.34
C THR A 539 18.12 6.18 17.50
N PRO A 540 19.03 6.72 18.35
CA PRO A 540 20.30 6.07 18.66
C PRO A 540 20.08 4.72 19.35
N LEU A 541 20.89 3.74 18.99
CA LEU A 541 20.90 2.38 19.55
C LEU A 541 22.34 1.94 19.84
N ASP A 542 22.50 0.88 20.62
CA ASP A 542 23.74 0.10 20.64
C ASP A 542 23.42 -1.34 21.03
N GLN A 543 23.07 -2.16 20.04
CA GLN A 543 22.71 -3.56 20.25
C GLN A 543 23.09 -4.44 19.07
N ASN A 544 23.09 -5.76 19.29
CA ASN A 544 23.16 -6.74 18.21
C ASN A 544 21.75 -7.20 17.84
N VAL A 545 21.49 -7.34 16.56
CA VAL A 545 20.25 -7.89 15.98
C VAL A 545 20.59 -9.09 15.11
N PHE A 546 19.69 -10.06 15.02
CA PHE A 546 19.90 -11.27 14.20
C PHE A 546 18.91 -11.32 13.06
N THR A 547 19.36 -11.67 11.85
CA THR A 547 18.47 -11.82 10.70
C THR A 547 17.65 -13.10 10.80
N LYS A 548 16.32 -13.01 10.66
CA LYS A 548 15.44 -14.19 10.71
C LYS A 548 15.30 -14.90 9.36
N ASN A 549 15.59 -14.18 8.27
CA ASN A 549 15.58 -14.61 6.87
C ASN A 549 16.74 -13.91 6.13
N ASP A 550 16.94 -14.21 4.84
CA ASP A 550 17.84 -13.41 4.01
C ASP A 550 17.25 -11.99 3.85
N ALA A 551 17.89 -11.01 4.47
CA ALA A 551 17.32 -9.68 4.68
C ALA A 551 17.83 -8.68 3.63
N ARG A 552 16.93 -7.91 3.04
CA ARG A 552 17.27 -6.91 2.01
C ARG A 552 17.80 -5.63 2.65
N LEU A 553 18.78 -5.02 1.99
CA LEU A 553 19.38 -3.75 2.39
C LEU A 553 18.77 -2.59 1.58
N TYR A 554 18.65 -1.45 2.25
CA TYR A 554 18.10 -0.20 1.74
C TYR A 554 19.02 0.96 2.11
N GLN A 555 19.06 1.98 1.26
CA GLN A 555 19.70 3.25 1.53
C GLN A 555 18.78 4.17 2.34
N ALA A 556 19.33 5.21 2.95
CA ALA A 556 18.57 6.19 3.73
C ALA A 556 17.45 6.88 2.94
N ASN A 557 17.61 7.03 1.62
CA ASN A 557 16.61 7.56 0.70
C ASN A 557 15.55 6.53 0.24
N GLY A 558 15.55 5.33 0.82
CA GLY A 558 14.60 4.25 0.48
C GLY A 558 14.97 3.40 -0.73
N GLN A 559 16.06 3.69 -1.45
CA GLN A 559 16.49 2.87 -2.59
C GLN A 559 17.06 1.52 -2.13
N LYS A 560 16.62 0.44 -2.78
CA LYS A 560 17.10 -0.93 -2.50
C LYS A 560 18.56 -1.11 -2.96
N VAL A 561 19.39 -1.70 -2.10
CA VAL A 561 20.73 -2.17 -2.46
C VAL A 561 20.57 -3.50 -3.21
N THR A 562 21.00 -3.55 -4.47
CA THR A 562 20.72 -4.69 -5.37
C THR A 562 21.83 -5.73 -5.40
N ASN A 563 23.07 -5.35 -5.09
CA ASN A 563 24.27 -6.18 -5.20
C ASN A 563 24.61 -7.00 -3.94
N ARG A 564 23.92 -6.78 -2.80
CA ARG A 564 24.12 -7.52 -1.55
C ARG A 564 22.87 -7.59 -0.68
N ALA A 565 22.87 -8.53 0.24
CA ALA A 565 21.84 -8.78 1.25
C ALA A 565 22.52 -9.38 2.50
N LEU A 566 21.84 -9.39 3.64
CA LEU A 566 22.33 -10.07 4.84
C LEU A 566 21.82 -11.52 4.83
N ALA A 567 22.70 -12.49 5.01
CA ALA A 567 22.30 -13.90 5.06
C ALA A 567 21.48 -14.20 6.33
N LYS A 568 20.54 -15.15 6.26
CA LYS A 568 19.74 -15.64 7.39
C LYS A 568 20.61 -16.09 8.59
N ASN A 569 20.10 -15.84 9.80
CA ASN A 569 20.70 -16.19 11.09
C ASN A 569 22.10 -15.58 11.33
N THR A 570 22.39 -14.41 10.77
CA THR A 570 23.64 -13.67 11.00
C THR A 570 23.45 -12.50 11.95
N ALA A 571 24.45 -12.24 12.79
CA ALA A 571 24.45 -11.18 13.80
C ALA A 571 25.02 -9.88 13.23
N TRP A 572 24.33 -8.76 13.46
CA TRP A 572 24.75 -7.42 13.03
C TRP A 572 24.64 -6.44 14.19
N ARG A 573 25.66 -5.59 14.38
CA ARG A 573 25.56 -4.47 15.31
C ARG A 573 24.74 -3.36 14.66
N THR A 574 23.82 -2.77 15.40
CA THR A 574 23.04 -1.61 14.97
C THR A 574 23.19 -0.46 15.94
N ASP A 575 23.43 0.74 15.39
CA ASP A 575 23.70 1.97 16.15
C ASP A 575 22.59 3.03 16.02
N LYS A 576 21.66 2.84 15.08
CA LYS A 576 20.56 3.76 14.77
C LYS A 576 19.36 2.98 14.20
N SER A 577 18.14 3.39 14.54
CA SER A 577 16.93 3.05 13.77
C SER A 577 16.27 4.31 13.21
N ALA A 578 15.55 4.15 12.10
CA ALA A 578 14.85 5.23 11.39
C ALA A 578 13.60 4.69 10.69
N THR A 579 12.67 5.58 10.32
CA THR A 579 11.56 5.22 9.43
C THR A 579 11.95 5.50 7.98
N ILE A 580 12.01 4.47 7.15
CA ILE A 580 12.34 4.56 5.72
C ILE A 580 11.29 3.75 4.96
N ASN A 581 10.70 4.33 3.90
CA ASN A 581 9.59 3.74 3.14
C ASN A 581 8.42 3.26 4.04
N GLY A 582 8.09 4.01 5.08
CA GLY A 582 7.02 3.68 6.04
C GLY A 582 7.32 2.51 6.99
N GLN A 583 8.52 1.92 6.94
CA GLN A 583 8.94 0.83 7.82
C GLN A 583 10.04 1.27 8.78
N THR A 584 10.04 0.72 9.99
CA THR A 584 11.19 0.83 10.90
C THR A 584 12.35 0.02 10.32
N MET A 585 13.47 0.69 10.07
CA MET A 585 14.71 0.06 9.63
C MET A 585 15.81 0.28 10.68
N TYR A 586 16.76 -0.65 10.73
CA TYR A 586 17.95 -0.62 11.58
C TYR A 586 19.20 -0.43 10.72
N ARG A 587 20.08 0.51 11.08
CA ARG A 587 21.35 0.73 10.39
C ARG A 587 22.32 -0.39 10.72
N VAL A 588 22.94 -0.99 9.71
CA VAL A 588 23.94 -2.07 9.86
C VAL A 588 25.28 -1.74 9.21
N ALA A 589 25.32 -0.76 8.30
CA ALA A 589 26.54 -0.14 7.79
C ALA A 589 26.28 1.32 7.35
N THR A 590 27.31 2.05 6.93
CA THR A 590 27.18 3.42 6.42
C THR A 590 26.21 3.47 5.23
N ASN A 591 25.09 4.17 5.40
CA ASN A 591 23.97 4.24 4.46
C ASN A 591 23.33 2.87 4.11
N GLU A 592 23.45 1.84 4.95
CA GLU A 592 22.77 0.56 4.73
C GLU A 592 21.89 0.17 5.92
N TRP A 593 20.62 -0.06 5.61
CA TRP A 593 19.52 -0.24 6.55
C TRP A 593 18.76 -1.53 6.22
N VAL A 594 18.35 -2.26 7.24
CA VAL A 594 17.58 -3.52 7.13
C VAL A 594 16.23 -3.38 7.84
N SER A 595 15.18 -4.01 7.33
CA SER A 595 13.84 -3.92 7.93
C SER A 595 13.82 -4.58 9.31
N ALA A 596 13.20 -3.91 10.28
CA ALA A 596 12.87 -4.50 11.58
C ALA A 596 12.10 -5.82 11.44
N ASN A 597 11.29 -5.93 10.38
CA ASN A 597 10.53 -7.14 10.09
C ASN A 597 11.42 -8.33 9.71
N ASP A 598 12.67 -8.14 9.28
CA ASP A 598 13.61 -9.21 8.96
C ASP A 598 14.55 -9.57 10.12
N LEU A 599 14.37 -8.94 11.29
CA LEU A 599 15.21 -9.11 12.47
C LEU A 599 14.47 -9.84 13.62
N ILE A 600 15.26 -10.37 14.56
CA ILE A 600 14.90 -10.83 15.91
C ILE A 600 15.93 -10.35 16.94
#